data_AF-A0AAJ1V9U0-F1
#
_entry.id   AF-A0AAJ1V9U0-F1
#
_cell.length_a   1.000
_cell.length_b   1.000
_cell.length_c   1.000
_cell.angle_alpha   90.00
_cell.angle_beta   90.00
_cell.angle_gamma   90.00
#
_symmetry.space_group_name_H-M   'P 1'
#
loop_
_entity.id
_entity.type
_entity.pdbx_description
1 polymer ?
#
loop_
_entity_poly.entity_id
_entity_poly.type
_entity_poly.pdbx_seq_one_letter_code
_entity_poly.pdbx_strand_id
1 'polypeptide(L)' 'MANHITQLTDKGYLVNGKAVYQSESGKWIPEVKFEWFEITLFKSHLKAIQKDVKVKFKNID' A
#
# COMPACT_ATOMS: atom_id res chain seq x y z
N MET A 1 3.13 -17.11 -10.51
CA MET A 1 2.10 -16.77 -9.50
C MET A 1 1.83 -15.28 -9.61
N ALA A 2 0.58 -14.86 -9.75
CA ALA A 2 0.25 -13.44 -9.82
C ALA A 2 0.37 -12.82 -8.43
N ASN A 3 1.14 -11.75 -8.33
CA ASN A 3 1.29 -10.94 -7.14
C ASN A 3 0.01 -10.13 -6.89
N HIS A 4 -0.53 -10.13 -5.67
CA HIS A 4 -1.82 -9.53 -5.35
C HIS A 4 -1.72 -8.55 -4.18
N ILE A 5 -2.21 -7.32 -4.37
CA ILE A 5 -2.30 -6.30 -3.33
C ILE A 5 -3.74 -5.85 -3.21
N THR A 6 -4.27 -5.82 -1.98
CA THR A 6 -5.64 -5.37 -1.69
C THR A 6 -5.61 -4.32 -0.60
N GLN A 7 -6.25 -3.17 -0.82
CA GLN A 7 -6.41 -2.17 0.21
C GLN A 7 -7.58 -2.58 1.12
N LEU A 8 -7.32 -2.67 2.43
CA LEU A 8 -8.34 -2.99 3.45
C LEU A 8 -8.93 -1.72 4.07
N THR A 9 -8.07 -0.74 4.32
CA THR A 9 -8.42 0.56 4.91
C THR A 9 -7.53 1.65 4.30
N ASP A 10 -7.76 2.92 4.63
CA ASP A 10 -6.90 4.03 4.19
C ASP A 10 -5.42 3.84 4.58
N LYS A 11 -5.18 3.14 5.69
CA LYS A 11 -3.85 2.92 6.26
C LYS A 11 -3.45 1.43 6.31
N GLY A 12 -4.17 0.54 5.61
CA GLY A 12 -3.98 -0.91 5.72
C GLY A 12 -4.11 -1.64 4.38
N TYR A 13 -3.16 -2.54 4.11
CA TYR A 13 -3.07 -3.31 2.87
C TYR A 13 -2.77 -4.79 3.15
N LEU A 14 -3.28 -5.68 2.29
CA LEU A 14 -2.85 -7.07 2.19
C LEU A 14 -1.94 -7.23 0.98
N VAL A 15 -0.79 -7.88 1.17
CA VAL A 15 0.14 -8.28 0.11
C VAL A 15 0.22 -9.80 0.13
N ASN A 16 -0.30 -10.46 -0.92
CA ASN A 16 -0.40 -11.91 -1.01
C ASN A 16 -1.03 -12.57 0.24
N GLY A 17 -2.05 -11.94 0.82
CA GLY A 17 -2.74 -12.43 2.03
C GLY A 17 -2.06 -12.07 3.35
N LYS A 18 -0.97 -11.30 3.33
CA LYS A 18 -0.27 -10.84 4.53
C LYS A 18 -0.49 -9.34 4.78
N ALA A 19 -0.75 -8.94 6.03
CA ALA A 19 -1.12 -7.56 6.36
C ALA A 19 0.07 -6.60 6.55
N VAL A 20 -0.13 -5.35 6.09
CA VAL A 20 0.74 -4.19 6.32
C VAL A 20 -0.12 -3.01 6.74
N TYR A 21 0.31 -2.26 7.74
CA TYR A 21 -0.35 -1.05 8.19
C TYR A 21 0.61 0.13 8.33
N GLN A 22 0.09 1.35 8.31
CA GLN A 22 0.87 2.55 8.57
C GLN A 22 0.88 2.86 10.07
N SER A 23 2.06 2.99 10.66
CA SER A 23 2.24 3.47 12.02
C SER A 23 1.82 4.94 12.15
N GLU A 24 1.66 5.40 13.39
CA GLU A 24 1.41 6.82 13.70
C GLU A 24 2.52 7.74 13.18
N SER A 25 3.76 7.24 13.11
CA SER A 25 4.91 7.94 12.52
C SER A 25 4.96 7.91 10.99
N GLY A 26 3.93 7.38 10.33
CA GLY A 26 3.83 7.29 8.88
C GLY A 26 4.65 6.16 8.25
N LYS A 27 5.29 5.29 9.05
CA LYS A 27 6.09 4.16 8.57
C LYS A 27 5.20 2.96 8.30
N TRP A 28 5.39 2.29 7.17
CA TRP A 28 4.69 1.03 6.87
C TRP A 28 5.33 -0.13 7.65
N ILE A 29 4.53 -0.78 8.50
CA ILE A 29 4.93 -1.91 9.35
C ILE A 29 4.17 -3.15 8.87
N PRO A 30 4.88 -4.25 8.54
CA PRO A 30 4.22 -5.50 8.24
C PRO A 30 3.84 -6.21 9.54
N GLU A 31 2.64 -6.79 9.60
CA GLU A 31 2.18 -7.58 10.75
C GLU A 31 2.91 -8.93 10.84
N VAL A 32 3.39 -9.42 9.69
CA VAL A 32 4.12 -10.68 9.55
C VAL A 32 5.37 -10.49 8.69
N LYS A 33 6.34 -11.41 8.79
CA LYS A 33 7.55 -11.33 7.95
C LYS A 33 7.20 -11.49 6.47
N PHE A 34 7.60 -10.49 5.69
CA PHE A 34 7.47 -10.50 4.24
C PHE A 34 8.74 -11.03 3.61
N GLU A 35 8.56 -11.74 2.52
CA GLU A 35 9.66 -12.06 1.62
C GLU A 35 10.11 -10.81 0.89
N TRP A 36 11.38 -10.78 0.45
CA TRP A 36 11.96 -9.60 -0.18
C TRP A 36 11.20 -9.13 -1.44
N PHE A 37 10.64 -10.07 -2.21
CA PHE A 37 9.84 -9.77 -3.39
C PHE A 37 8.50 -9.10 -3.05
N GLU A 38 7.86 -9.49 -1.94
CA GLU A 38 6.60 -8.91 -1.46
C GLU A 38 6.80 -7.44 -1.03
N ILE A 39 7.93 -7.15 -0.37
CA ILE A 39 8.32 -5.79 0.01
C ILE A 39 8.54 -4.91 -1.23
N THR A 40 9.23 -5.45 -2.24
CA THR A 40 9.55 -4.72 -3.48
C THR A 40 8.28 -4.39 -4.26
N LEU A 41 7.38 -5.38 -4.36
CA LEU A 41 6.07 -5.21 -4.97
C LEU A 41 5.25 -4.12 -4.27
N PHE A 42 5.17 -4.17 -2.93
CA PHE A 42 4.42 -3.20 -2.14
C PHE A 42 4.95 -1.77 -2.34
N LYS A 43 6.27 -1.57 -2.30
CA LYS A 43 6.88 -0.26 -2.56
C LYS A 43 6.62 0.25 -3.98
N SER A 44 6.61 -0.64 -4.97
CA SER A 44 6.29 -0.28 -6.36
C SER A 44 4.86 0.24 -6.48
N HIS A 45 3.90 -0.45 -5.82
CA HIS A 45 2.50 -0.04 -5.79
C HIS A 45 2.31 1.34 -5.14
N LEU A 46 2.95 1.60 -4.00
CA LEU A 46 2.91 2.93 -3.37
C LEU A 46 3.43 4.04 -4.29
N LYS A 47 4.52 3.78 -5.05
CA LYS A 47 5.05 4.74 -6.03
C LYS A 47 4.09 4.97 -7.20
N ALA A 48 3.40 3.95 -7.66
CA ALA A 48 2.40 4.07 -8.73
C ALA A 48 1.25 4.98 -8.30
N ILE A 49 0.71 4.74 -7.10
CA ILE A 49 -0.33 5.60 -6.51
C ILE A 49 0.17 7.05 -6.46
N GLN A 50 1.34 7.31 -5.89
CA GLN A 50 1.88 8.67 -5.78
C GLN A 50 2.08 9.38 -7.12
N LYS A 51 2.38 8.64 -8.20
CA LYS A 51 2.52 9.22 -9.54
C LYS A 51 1.17 9.58 -10.17
N ASP A 52 0.11 8.84 -9.85
CA ASP A 52 -1.26 9.14 -10.30
C ASP A 52 -1.98 10.20 -9.43
N VAL A 53 -1.44 10.55 -8.26
CA VAL A 53 -1.89 11.71 -7.47
C VAL A 53 -1.37 13.03 -8.10
N LYS A 54 -1.88 13.40 -9.27
CA LYS A 54 -2.05 14.82 -9.63
C LYS A 54 -3.36 15.29 -8.99
N VAL A 55 -3.27 15.83 -7.77
CA VAL A 55 -4.39 16.44 -7.07
C VAL A 55 -5.02 17.54 -7.96
N LYS A 56 -6.20 17.26 -8.51
CA LYS A 56 -7.18 18.28 -8.88
C LYS A 56 -8.45 18.00 -8.10
N PHE A 57 -8.60 18.72 -6.99
CA PHE A 57 -9.88 18.88 -6.32
C PHE A 57 -10.92 19.31 -7.37
N LYS A 58 -11.96 18.51 -7.55
CA LYS A 58 -13.25 19.04 -7.98
C LYS A 58 -14.20 18.83 -6.82
N ASN A 59 -14.61 19.97 -6.25
CA ASN A 59 -15.81 20.16 -5.44
C ASN A 59 -17.01 19.41 -6.04
N ILE A 60 -18.13 19.41 -5.28
CA ILE A 60 -19.53 19.12 -5.64
C ILE A 60 -19.97 17.85 -4.90
N ASP A 61 -20.93 17.83 -3.97
CA ASP A 61 -21.82 18.81 -3.32
C ASP A 61 -22.20 18.22 -1.95
#